data_AF-A0A3E0KEQ8-F1
#
_entry.id   AF-A0A3E0KEQ8-F1
#
_cell.length_a   1.000
_cell.length_b   1.000
_cell.length_c   1.000
_cell.angle_alpha   90.00
_cell.angle_beta   90.00
_cell.angle_gamma   90.00
#
_symmetry.space_group_name_H-M   'P 1'
#
loop_
_entity.id
_entity.type
_entity.pdbx_description
1 polymer ?
#
loop_
_entity_poly.entity_id
_entity_poly.type
_entity_poly.pdbx_seq_one_letter_code
_entity_poly.pdbx_strand_id
1 'polypeptide(L)' 'LALPSLRAGVNQTTMRALAMVVVASMIGARGVGEEVLLSITRLDIGRGFEAGLAVVALAIVIDRLTQGVARRFEPPV' A
#
# COMPACT_ATOMS: atom_id res chain seq x y z
N LEU A 1 -4.39 -7.36 -27.23
CA LEU A 1 -3.72 -8.15 -26.17
C LEU A 1 -2.89 -7.33 -25.19
N ALA A 2 -2.44 -6.10 -25.51
CA ALA A 2 -1.58 -5.30 -24.60
C ALA A 2 -2.31 -4.56 -23.46
N LEU A 3 -3.58 -4.20 -23.66
CA LEU A 3 -4.36 -3.43 -22.66
C LEU A 3 -4.62 -4.21 -21.34
N PRO A 4 -4.99 -5.50 -21.38
CA PRO A 4 -5.17 -6.30 -20.16
C PRO A 4 -3.87 -6.50 -19.36
N SER A 5 -2.74 -6.69 -20.05
CA SER A 5 -1.43 -6.86 -19.42
C SER A 5 -0.91 -5.58 -18.77
N LEU A 6 -1.17 -4.41 -19.38
CA LEU A 6 -0.89 -3.11 -18.75
C LEU A 6 -1.70 -2.91 -17.45
N ARG A 7 -2.98 -3.32 -17.43
CA ARG A 7 -3.83 -3.24 -16.22
C ARG A 7 -3.33 -4.14 -15.10
N ALA A 8 -2.93 -5.38 -15.43
CA ALA A 8 -2.34 -6.30 -14.47
C ALA A 8 -1.02 -5.74 -13.89
N GLY A 9 -0.20 -5.11 -14.75
CA GLY A 9 1.04 -4.44 -14.35
C GLY A 9 0.81 -3.30 -13.37
N VAL A 10 -0.11 -2.36 -13.67
CA VAL A 10 -0.44 -1.24 -12.79
C VAL A 10 -0.93 -1.73 -11.42
N ASN A 11 -1.84 -2.70 -11.40
CA ASN A 11 -2.34 -3.26 -10.15
C ASN A 11 -1.21 -3.89 -9.31
N GLN A 12 -0.31 -4.65 -9.95
CA GLN A 12 0.85 -5.22 -9.25
C GLN A 12 1.83 -4.17 -8.73
N THR A 13 2.10 -3.11 -9.50
CA THR A 13 2.99 -2.04 -9.07
C THR A 13 2.43 -1.30 -7.86
N THR A 14 1.13 -0.99 -7.84
CA THR A 14 0.48 -0.36 -6.68
C THR A 14 0.56 -1.26 -5.45
N MET A 15 0.24 -2.54 -5.59
CA MET A 15 0.32 -3.51 -4.48
C MET A 15 1.76 -3.67 -3.95
N ARG A 16 2.76 -3.72 -4.84
CA ARG A 16 4.18 -3.77 -4.44
C ARG A 16 4.64 -2.48 -3.76
N ALA A 17 4.19 -1.32 -4.22
CA ALA A 17 4.55 -0.04 -3.61
C ALA A 17 4.01 0.05 -2.18
N LEU A 18 2.79 -0.42 -1.93
CA LEU A 18 2.19 -0.45 -0.59
C LEU A 18 2.91 -1.43 0.36
N ALA A 19 3.37 -2.57 -0.15
CA ALA A 19 4.17 -3.53 0.63
C ALA A 19 5.52 -2.96 1.10
N MET A 20 6.05 -1.94 0.42
CA MET A 20 7.34 -1.31 0.72
C MET A 20 7.26 -0.18 1.74
N VAL A 21 6.09 0.14 2.30
CA VAL A 21 5.93 1.31 3.19
C VAL A 21 6.80 1.23 4.45
N VAL A 22 6.99 0.03 5.02
CA VAL A 22 7.83 -0.18 6.21
C VAL A 22 9.31 -0.07 5.86
N VAL A 23 9.71 -0.59 4.70
CA VAL A 23 11.10 -0.53 4.22
C VAL A 23 11.51 0.91 3.92
N ALA A 24 10.61 1.71 3.35
CA ALA A 24 10.85 3.14 3.12
C ALA A 24 11.18 3.88 4.43
N SER A 25 10.52 3.51 5.54
CA SER A 25 10.79 4.10 6.85
C SER A 25 12.14 3.72 7.44
N MET A 26 12.74 2.60 7.02
CA MET A 26 14.12 2.26 7.41
C MET A 26 15.17 3.21 6.82
N ILE A 27 14.82 3.93 5.73
CA ILE A 27 15.70 4.91 5.05
C ILE A 27 15.34 6.35 5.46
N GLY A 28 14.52 6.53 6.51
CA GLY A 28 14.17 7.84 7.06
C GLY A 28 12.89 8.46 6.52
N ALA A 29 12.05 7.69 5.79
CA ALA A 29 10.71 8.17 5.43
C ALA A 29 9.81 8.24 6.67
N ARG A 30 9.33 9.45 6.98
CA ARG A 30 8.42 9.72 8.09
C ARG A 30 7.00 9.27 7.79
N GLY A 31 6.25 8.86 8.81
CA GLY A 31 4.83 8.52 8.70
C GLY A 31 4.45 7.20 9.37
N VAL A 32 3.37 6.57 8.91
CA VAL A 32 2.83 5.36 9.57
C VAL A 32 3.81 4.17 9.54
N GLY A 33 4.64 4.06 8.51
CA GLY A 33 5.68 3.03 8.44
C GLY A 33 6.77 3.19 9.51
N GLU A 34 7.03 4.41 9.97
CA GLU A 34 7.99 4.72 11.04
C GLU A 34 7.47 4.21 12.38
N GLU A 35 6.18 4.41 12.65
CA GLU A 35 5.50 3.91 13.85
C GLU A 35 5.53 2.39 13.93
N VAL A 36 5.31 1.69 12.80
CA VAL A 36 5.48 0.23 12.71
C VAL A 36 6.93 -0.16 13.01
N LEU A 37 7.91 0.50 12.40
CA LEU A 37 9.33 0.20 12.62
C LEU A 37 9.76 0.43 14.08
N LEU A 38 9.29 1.52 14.70
CA LEU A 38 9.57 1.85 16.09
C LEU A 38 8.94 0.85 17.06
N SER A 39 7.70 0.42 16.78
CA SER A 39 7.00 -0.56 17.60
C SER A 39 7.70 -1.93 17.61
N ILE A 40 8.20 -2.38 16.45
CA ILE A 40 9.02 -3.60 16.33
C ILE A 40 10.31 -3.43 17.14
N THR A 41 10.99 -2.29 16.97
CA THR A 41 12.26 -2.01 17.66
C THR A 41 12.10 -1.98 19.19
N ARG A 42 10.95 -1.50 19.69
CA ARG A 42 10.66 -1.38 21.13
C ARG A 42 9.89 -2.57 21.70
N LEU A 43 9.58 -3.58 20.88
CA LEU A 43 8.71 -4.72 21.25
C LEU A 43 7.34 -4.27 21.80
N ASP A 44 6.84 -3.13 21.32
CA ASP A 44 5.55 -2.56 21.70
C ASP A 44 4.45 -3.06 20.76
N ILE A 45 3.84 -4.19 21.13
CA ILE A 45 2.82 -4.86 20.29
C ILE A 45 1.56 -3.99 20.15
N GLY A 46 1.18 -3.25 21.19
CA GLY A 46 -0.02 -2.41 21.17
C GLY A 46 0.09 -1.31 20.11
N ARG A 47 1.21 -0.59 20.13
CA ARG A 47 1.51 0.45 19.13
C ARG A 47 1.71 -0.13 17.73
N GLY A 48 2.33 -1.31 17.63
CA GLY A 48 2.53 -2.00 16.35
C GLY A 48 1.22 -2.47 15.72
N PHE A 49 0.26 -2.90 16.54
CA PHE A 49 -1.06 -3.29 16.07
C PHE A 49 -1.86 -2.09 15.54
N GLU A 50 -1.88 -0.98 16.28
CA GLU A 50 -2.56 0.26 15.86
C GLU A 50 -1.97 0.80 14.55
N ALA A 51 -0.63 0.89 14.47
CA ALA A 51 0.06 1.34 13.27
C ALA A 51 -0.15 0.40 12.08
N GLY A 52 -0.14 -0.92 12.31
CA GLY A 52 -0.43 -1.91 11.28
C GLY A 52 -1.86 -1.79 10.73
N LEU A 53 -2.85 -1.58 11.59
CA LEU A 53 -4.24 -1.35 11.20
C LEU A 53 -4.39 -0.08 10.35
N ALA A 54 -3.69 0.99 10.71
CA ALA A 54 -3.66 2.23 9.93
C ALA A 54 -3.06 2.00 8.53
N VAL A 55 -1.98 1.23 8.41
CA VAL A 55 -1.38 0.87 7.11
C VAL A 55 -2.37 0.05 6.27
N VAL A 56 -3.02 -0.96 6.85
CA VAL A 56 -3.99 -1.80 6.14
C VAL A 56 -5.18 -0.97 5.65
N ALA A 57 -5.73 -0.08 6.48
CA ALA A 57 -6.82 0.80 6.09
C ALA A 57 -6.43 1.70 4.91
N LEU A 58 -5.22 2.30 4.96
CA LEU A 58 -4.71 3.12 3.87
C LEU A 58 -4.52 2.30 2.58
N ALA A 59 -3.98 1.08 2.70
CA ALA A 59 -3.78 0.18 1.56
C ALA A 59 -5.12 -0.18 0.89
N ILE A 60 -6.17 -0.45 1.67
CA ILE A 60 -7.51 -0.73 1.14
C ILE A 60 -8.08 0.49 0.40
N VAL A 61 -7.91 1.69 0.96
CA VAL A 61 -8.38 2.94 0.30
C VAL A 61 -7.66 3.16 -1.02
N ILE A 62 -6.33 3.00 -1.05
CA ILE A 62 -5.54 3.15 -2.27
C ILE A 62 -5.93 2.10 -3.31
N ASP A 63 -6.06 0.84 -2.91
CA ASP A 63 -6.51 -0.24 -3.79
C ASP A 63 -7.89 0.05 -4.40
N ARG A 64 -8.85 0.50 -3.58
CA ARG A 64 -10.19 0.90 -4.03
C ARG A 64 -10.16 2.04 -5.05
N LEU A 65 -9.34 3.05 -4.81
CA LEU A 65 -9.17 4.17 -5.74
C LEU A 65 -8.53 3.72 -7.05
N THR A 66 -7.48 2.91 -6.99
CA THR A 66 -6.80 2.36 -8.17
C THR A 66 -7.75 1.52 -9.01
N GLN A 67 -8.54 0.63 -8.40
CA GLN A 67 -9.54 -0.16 -9.10
C GLN A 67 -10.66 0.72 -9.69
N GLY A 68 -11.11 1.76 -8.97
CA GLY A 68 -12.11 2.70 -9.46
C GLY A 68 -11.65 3.47 -10.71
N VAL A 69 -10.39 3.91 -10.74
CA VAL A 69 -9.77 4.53 -11.92
C VAL A 69 -9.61 3.50 -13.04
N ALA A 70 -9.12 2.29 -12.73
CA ALA A 70 -8.93 1.24 -13.72
C ALA A 70 -10.23 0.79 -14.41
N ARG A 71 -11.37 0.84 -13.70
CA ARG A 71 -12.71 0.56 -14.28
C ARG A 71 -13.21 1.68 -15.21
N ARG A 72 -12.86 2.94 -14.95
CA ARG A 72 -13.24 4.06 -15.84
C ARG A 72 -12.52 4.05 -17.19
N PHE A 73 -11.31 3.48 -17.22
CA PHE A 73 -10.53 3.33 -18.45
C PHE A 73 -10.86 2.07 -19.25
N GLU A 74 -11.89 1.31 -18.82
CA GLU A 74 -12.39 0.15 -19.55
C GLU A 74 -13.18 0.65 -20.77
N PRO A 75 -12.66 0.49 -22.01
CA PRO A 75 -13.40 0.91 -23.20
C PRO A 75 -14.68 0.08 -23.27
N PRO A 76 -15.83 0.67 -23.64
CA PRO A 76 -17.01 -0.11 -23.97
C PRO A 76 -16.65 -0.98 -25.18
N VAL A 77 -16.65 -2.30 -25.00
CA VAL A 77 -16.60 -3.25 -26.11
C VAL A 77 -17.95 -3.29 -26.81
#